data_AF-B0G2N5-F1
#
_entry.id   AF-B0G2N5-F1
#
_cell.length_a   1.000
_cell.length_b   1.000
_cell.length_c   1.000
_cell.angle_alpha   90.00
_cell.angle_beta   90.00
_cell.angle_gamma   90.00
#
_symmetry.space_group_name_H-M   'P 1'
#
loop_
_entity.id
_entity.type
_entity.pdbx_description
1 polymer ?
#
loop_
_entity_poly.entity_id
_entity_poly.type
_entity_poly.pdbx_seq_one_letter_code
_entity_poly.pdbx_strand_id
1 'polypeptide(L)'
;MSEKRRDHRGRILHNGEIQLSDGRYRFKYVDEMGKERCVYSWRLDHNDATPKGKRRTLSLREMEKKIQADHFEQIATNGGNMTVLELVEKYTSTKNRCQTYYSCRIRNSYQFIEERSIWKKKD
;
A
#
# COMPACT_ATOMS: atom_id res chain seq x y z
N MET A 1 13.17 -30.35 7.18
CA MET A 1 13.31 -28.98 7.74
C MET A 1 13.94 -28.13 6.66
N SER A 2 13.23 -27.15 6.10
CA SER A 2 13.82 -26.23 5.12
C SER A 2 14.82 -25.31 5.82
N GLU A 3 16.03 -25.23 5.27
CA GLU A 3 17.06 -24.30 5.73
C GLU A 3 16.53 -22.86 5.63
N LYS A 4 16.35 -22.18 6.77
CA LYS A 4 15.97 -20.77 6.76
C LYS A 4 17.18 -19.94 6.34
N ARG A 5 16.97 -18.99 5.43
CA ARG A 5 17.99 -18.02 5.01
C ARG A 5 18.48 -17.20 6.20
N ARG A 6 19.80 -17.02 6.31
CA ARG A 6 20.44 -16.25 7.36
C ARG A 6 21.30 -15.12 6.79
N ASP A 7 21.49 -14.07 7.56
CA ASP A 7 22.46 -13.00 7.26
C ASP A 7 23.88 -13.39 7.73
N HIS A 8 24.88 -12.57 7.41
CA HIS A 8 26.27 -12.78 7.84
C HIS A 8 26.45 -12.74 9.37
N ARG A 9 25.45 -12.25 10.11
CA ARG A 9 25.45 -12.21 11.59
C ARG A 9 24.66 -13.37 12.20
N GLY A 10 24.18 -14.32 11.38
CA GLY A 10 23.42 -15.49 11.82
C GLY A 10 21.93 -15.24 12.12
N ARG A 11 21.40 -14.05 11.83
CA ARG A 11 19.99 -13.71 12.02
C ARG A 11 19.15 -14.30 10.90
N ILE A 12 17.92 -14.70 11.23
CA ILE A 12 16.98 -15.28 10.27
C ILE A 12 16.35 -14.17 9.43
N LEU A 13 16.48 -14.26 8.11
CA LEU A 13 15.83 -13.37 7.17
C LEU A 13 14.42 -13.87 6.85
N HIS A 14 13.48 -12.93 6.70
CA HIS A 14 12.11 -13.22 6.25
C HIS A 14 12.07 -13.47 4.73
N ASN A 15 10.92 -13.95 4.26
CA ASN A 15 10.69 -14.15 2.84
C ASN A 15 10.74 -12.80 2.11
N GLY A 16 11.40 -12.75 0.95
CA GLY A 16 11.61 -11.51 0.20
C GLY A 16 12.77 -10.65 0.70
N GLU A 17 13.32 -10.93 1.89
CA GLU A 17 14.50 -10.23 2.40
C GLU A 17 15.80 -10.88 1.97
N ILE A 18 16.75 -10.07 1.52
CA ILE A 18 18.12 -10.49 1.26
C ILE A 18 19.13 -9.52 1.87
N GLN A 19 20.29 -10.03 2.24
CA GLN A 19 21.48 -9.21 2.49
C GLN A 19 22.27 -9.08 1.19
N LEU A 20 22.63 -7.86 0.82
CA LEU A 20 23.50 -7.55 -0.31
C LEU A 20 24.96 -7.69 0.12
N SER A 21 25.86 -7.86 -0.86
CA SER A 21 27.31 -7.87 -0.65
C SER A 21 27.83 -6.63 0.08
N ASP A 22 27.20 -5.47 -0.16
CA ASP A 22 27.54 -4.19 0.50
C ASP A 22 27.18 -4.15 2.00
N GLY A 23 26.48 -5.16 2.52
CA GLY A 23 25.94 -5.19 3.87
C GLY A 23 24.57 -4.52 4.04
N ARG A 24 24.02 -3.92 2.98
CA ARG A 24 22.64 -3.42 2.94
C ARG A 24 21.66 -4.58 2.90
N TYR A 25 20.46 -4.35 3.41
CA TYR A 25 19.33 -5.26 3.27
C TYR A 25 18.38 -4.76 2.18
N ARG A 26 17.80 -5.71 1.45
CA ARG A 26 16.77 -5.47 0.43
C ARG A 26 15.54 -6.31 0.75
N PHE A 27 14.37 -5.70 0.68
CA PHE A 27 13.09 -6.38 0.73
C PHE A 27 12.39 -6.24 -0.62
N LYS A 28 12.04 -7.37 -1.23
CA LYS A 28 11.28 -7.44 -2.48
C LYS A 28 9.81 -7.73 -2.17
N TYR A 29 8.92 -6.95 -2.74
CA TYR A 29 7.48 -7.17 -2.65
C TYR A 29 6.78 -6.92 -3.99
N VAL A 30 5.56 -7.41 -4.10
CA VAL A 30 4.68 -7.16 -5.23
C VAL A 30 3.65 -6.13 -4.78
N ASP A 31 3.53 -5.06 -5.55
CA ASP A 31 2.58 -3.99 -5.33
C ASP A 31 1.15 -4.41 -5.70
N GLU A 32 0.13 -3.62 -5.36
CA GLU A 32 -1.28 -3.93 -5.68
C GLU A 32 -1.52 -4.13 -7.19
N MET A 33 -0.71 -3.48 -8.03
CA MET A 33 -0.75 -3.59 -9.49
C MET A 33 0.00 -4.82 -10.04
N GLY A 34 0.49 -5.71 -9.19
CA GLY A 34 1.32 -6.85 -9.61
C GLY A 34 2.75 -6.48 -10.00
N LYS A 35 3.17 -5.22 -9.81
CA LYS A 35 4.52 -4.76 -10.14
C LYS A 35 5.49 -5.05 -9.01
N GLU A 36 6.65 -5.62 -9.33
CA GLU A 36 7.70 -5.86 -8.35
C GLU A 36 8.37 -4.56 -7.91
N ARG A 37 8.48 -4.36 -6.60
CA ARG A 37 9.21 -3.25 -5.98
C ARG A 37 10.25 -3.76 -5.00
N CYS A 38 11.30 -2.97 -4.82
CA CYS A 38 12.40 -3.26 -3.92
C CYS A 38 12.67 -2.06 -3.02
N VAL A 39 12.78 -2.33 -1.72
CA VAL A 39 13.15 -1.35 -0.70
C VAL A 39 14.50 -1.74 -0.12
N TYR A 40 15.29 -0.72 0.24
CA TYR A 40 16.65 -0.89 0.71
C TYR A 40 16.84 -0.18 2.05
N SER A 41 17.56 -0.81 2.97
CA SER A 41 17.99 -0.17 4.22
C SER A 41 19.33 -0.73 4.67
N TRP A 42 20.10 0.09 5.40
CA TRP A 42 21.34 -0.37 6.05
C TRP A 42 21.08 -1.23 7.29
N ARG A 43 19.87 -1.15 7.84
CA ARG A 43 19.50 -1.71 9.13
C ARG A 43 18.38 -2.72 8.91
N LEU A 44 18.52 -3.91 9.50
CA LEU A 44 17.45 -4.89 9.45
C LEU A 44 16.37 -4.48 10.45
N ASP A 45 16.77 -4.24 11.69
CA ASP A 45 15.89 -3.87 12.79
C ASP A 45 16.14 -2.44 13.29
N HIS A 46 15.14 -1.85 13.94
CA HIS A 46 15.19 -0.50 14.53
C HIS A 46 16.26 -0.34 15.62
N ASN A 47 16.77 -1.44 16.16
CA ASN A 47 17.84 -1.48 17.16
C ASN A 47 19.26 -1.46 16.56
N ASP A 48 19.42 -1.77 15.27
CA ASP A 48 20.75 -1.86 14.66
C ASP A 48 21.43 -0.48 14.58
N ALA A 49 22.75 -0.40 14.68
CA ALA A 49 23.46 0.86 14.47
C ALA A 49 23.52 1.22 12.97
N THR A 50 23.44 2.51 12.65
CA THR A 50 23.69 2.97 11.27
C THR A 50 25.20 3.03 11.01
N PRO A 51 25.71 2.58 9.85
CA PRO A 51 27.12 2.71 9.51
C PRO A 51 27.60 4.16 9.60
N LYS A 52 28.85 4.37 10.03
CA LYS A 52 29.44 5.72 10.18
C LYS A 52 29.38 6.48 8.85
N GLY A 53 28.97 7.75 8.92
CA GLY A 53 28.88 8.65 7.76
C GLY A 53 27.63 8.47 6.88
N LYS A 54 26.67 7.61 7.27
CA LYS A 54 25.38 7.49 6.58
C LYS A 54 24.25 8.12 7.39
N ARG A 55 23.24 8.64 6.68
CA ARG A 55 22.02 9.16 7.31
C ARG A 55 21.23 8.02 7.95
N ARG A 56 20.69 8.27 9.13
CA ARG A 56 19.79 7.33 9.80
C ARG A 56 18.50 7.23 8.99
N THR A 57 18.29 6.09 8.34
CA THR A 57 17.04 5.75 7.65
C THR A 57 16.21 4.81 8.52
N LEU A 58 14.94 4.65 8.16
CA LEU A 58 14.08 3.60 8.71
C LEU A 58 14.73 2.23 8.48
N SER A 59 14.51 1.32 9.43
CA SER A 59 14.91 -0.08 9.29
C SER A 59 14.06 -0.80 8.24
N LEU A 60 14.56 -1.92 7.72
CA LEU A 60 13.84 -2.71 6.72
C LEU A 60 12.48 -3.20 7.26
N ARG A 61 12.43 -3.62 8.52
CA ARG A 61 11.19 -4.08 9.18
C ARG A 61 10.18 -2.96 9.42
N GLU A 62 10.63 -1.75 9.72
CA GLU A 62 9.74 -0.59 9.82
C GLU A 62 9.16 -0.23 8.44
N MET A 63 9.98 -0.30 7.39
CA MET A 63 9.51 -0.07 6.01
C MET A 63 8.52 -1.16 5.56
N GLU A 64 8.78 -2.42 5.87
CA GLU A 64 7.87 -3.55 5.60
C GLU A 64 6.52 -3.33 6.30
N LYS A 65 6.52 -2.97 7.59
CA LYS A 65 5.28 -2.66 8.33
C LYS A 65 4.49 -1.52 7.72
N LYS A 66 5.17 -0.47 7.23
CA LYS A 66 4.51 0.63 6.52
C LYS A 66 3.84 0.15 5.24
N ILE A 67 4.53 -0.63 4.42
CA ILE A 67 3.96 -1.21 3.20
C ILE A 67 2.74 -2.08 3.52
N GLN A 68 2.81 -2.89 4.58
CA GLN A 68 1.68 -3.71 5.02
C GLN A 68 0.49 -2.86 5.49
N ALA A 69 0.74 -1.77 6.21
CA ALA A 69 -0.29 -0.83 6.62
C ALA A 69 -0.92 -0.11 5.42
N ASP A 70 -0.09 0.39 4.49
CA ASP A 70 -0.55 1.06 3.27
C ASP A 70 -1.43 0.14 2.41
N HIS A 71 -1.02 -1.13 2.28
CA HIS A 71 -1.80 -2.17 1.59
C HIS A 71 -3.11 -2.50 2.30
N PHE A 72 -3.13 -2.50 3.65
CA PHE A 72 -4.35 -2.73 4.42
C PHE A 72 -5.34 -1.56 4.28
N GLU A 73 -4.82 -0.34 4.29
CA GLU A 73 -5.63 0.88 4.18
C GLU A 73 -6.07 1.18 2.73
N GLN A 74 -5.65 0.37 1.74
CA GLN A 74 -5.84 0.61 0.30
C GLN A 74 -5.50 2.05 -0.09
N ILE A 75 -4.49 2.62 0.58
CA ILE A 75 -3.97 3.93 0.23
C ILE A 75 -3.15 3.67 -1.02
N ALA A 76 -3.72 4.07 -2.16
CA ALA A 76 -3.06 3.98 -3.45
C ALA A 76 -1.67 4.64 -3.35
N THR A 77 -0.65 3.82 -3.17
CA THR A 77 0.75 4.24 -2.98
C THR A 77 1.34 4.86 -4.26
N ASN A 78 0.54 4.87 -5.34
CA ASN A 78 0.90 5.32 -6.68
C ASN A 78 0.51 6.76 -7.00
N GLY A 79 0.25 7.59 -5.98
CA GLY A 79 0.12 9.03 -6.19
C GLY A 79 -1.09 9.44 -7.03
N GLY A 80 -2.21 8.70 -6.92
CA GLY A 80 -3.51 9.21 -7.38
C GLY A 80 -3.97 8.80 -8.77
N ASN A 81 -3.51 7.67 -9.33
CA ASN A 81 -4.18 7.03 -10.46
C ASN A 81 -5.51 6.38 -10.03
N MET A 82 -6.42 7.17 -9.45
CA MET A 82 -7.80 6.75 -9.19
C MET A 82 -8.69 7.25 -10.31
N THR A 83 -9.64 6.43 -10.75
CA THR A 83 -10.67 6.87 -11.67
C THR A 83 -11.62 7.84 -10.96
N VAL A 84 -12.29 8.72 -11.72
CA VAL A 84 -13.29 9.64 -11.16
C VAL A 84 -14.41 8.86 -10.45
N LEU A 85 -14.74 7.66 -10.92
CA LEU A 85 -15.73 6.78 -10.30
C LEU A 85 -15.29 6.33 -8.90
N GLU A 86 -14.09 5.78 -8.77
CA GLU A 86 -13.53 5.35 -7.48
C GLU A 86 -13.40 6.51 -6.48
N LEU A 87 -13.05 7.71 -6.96
CA LEU A 87 -13.02 8.92 -6.14
C LEU A 87 -14.43 9.25 -5.60
N VAL A 88 -15.46 9.19 -6.44
CA VAL A 88 -16.86 9.48 -6.05
C VAL A 88 -17.38 8.44 -5.05
N GLU A 89 -17.03 7.17 -5.21
CA GLU A 89 -17.37 6.08 -4.28
C GLU A 89 -16.65 6.25 -2.92
N LYS A 90 -15.36 6.58 -2.93
CA LYS A 90 -14.60 6.90 -1.69
C LYS A 90 -15.15 8.16 -1.00
N TYR A 91 -15.53 9.17 -1.76
CA TYR A 91 -16.12 10.39 -1.23
C TYR A 91 -17.50 10.13 -0.59
N THR A 92 -18.38 9.40 -1.26
CA THR A 92 -19.73 9.09 -0.73
C THR A 92 -19.67 8.19 0.50
N SER A 93 -18.81 7.17 0.51
CA SER A 93 -18.59 6.30 1.68
C SER A 93 -18.03 7.04 2.90
N THR A 94 -17.10 7.97 2.69
CA THR A 94 -16.53 8.81 3.77
C THR A 94 -17.57 9.82 4.30
N LYS A 95 -18.36 10.42 3.41
CA LYS A 95 -19.34 11.47 3.75
C LYS A 95 -20.59 10.95 4.48
N ASN A 96 -20.87 9.63 4.42
CA ASN A 96 -21.99 9.00 5.13
C ASN A 96 -21.91 9.07 6.66
N ARG A 97 -20.79 9.53 7.25
CA ARG A 97 -20.70 9.79 8.69
C ARG A 97 -21.32 11.13 9.13
N CYS A 98 -21.63 12.02 8.19
CA CYS A 98 -22.20 13.33 8.50
C CYS A 98 -23.50 13.58 7.72
N GLN A 99 -24.59 13.63 8.48
CA GLN A 99 -25.78 14.43 8.28
C GLN A 99 -26.97 13.84 7.49
N THR A 100 -28.03 13.69 8.28
CA THR A 100 -29.45 13.67 7.95
C THR A 100 -29.84 14.72 6.88
N TYR A 101 -30.84 14.35 6.08
CA TYR A 101 -31.55 15.15 5.06
C TYR A 101 -30.86 15.38 3.69
N TYR A 102 -29.62 15.86 3.60
CA TYR A 102 -29.01 16.21 2.29
C TYR A 102 -28.36 15.03 1.54
N SER A 103 -27.99 13.95 2.23
CA SER A 103 -27.34 12.76 1.66
C SER A 103 -28.28 11.93 0.75
N CYS A 104 -29.61 12.05 0.90
CA CYS A 104 -30.58 11.38 0.04
C CYS A 104 -30.63 11.96 -1.39
N ARG A 105 -30.36 13.26 -1.57
CA ARG A 105 -30.49 13.93 -2.88
C ARG A 105 -29.43 13.47 -3.88
N ILE A 106 -28.18 13.33 -3.44
CA ILE A 106 -27.07 12.88 -4.31
C ILE A 106 -27.26 11.42 -4.72
N ARG A 107 -27.71 10.56 -3.79
CA ARG A 107 -28.03 9.15 -4.10
C ARG A 107 -29.17 9.02 -5.13
N ASN A 108 -30.24 9.79 -4.96
CA ASN A 108 -31.37 9.82 -5.89
C ASN A 108 -30.99 10.31 -7.30
N SER A 109 -30.06 11.28 -7.42
CA SER A 109 -29.61 11.73 -8.75
C SER A 109 -28.78 10.69 -9.51
N TYR A 110 -27.99 9.86 -8.82
CA TYR A 110 -27.21 8.81 -9.48
C TYR A 110 -28.10 7.64 -9.93
N GLN A 111 -29.04 7.20 -9.09
CA GLN A 111 -29.99 6.14 -9.45
C GLN A 111 -30.85 6.51 -10.68
N PHE A 112 -31.23 7.79 -10.79
CA PHE A 112 -31.96 8.32 -11.94
C PHE A 112 -31.15 8.31 -13.25
N ILE A 113 -29.83 8.52 -13.18
CA ILE A 113 -28.95 8.49 -14.37
C ILE A 113 -28.77 7.05 -14.84
N GLU A 114 -28.53 6.12 -13.90
CA GLU A 114 -28.32 4.70 -14.20
C GLU A 114 -29.55 4.07 -14.89
N GLU A 115 -30.75 4.35 -14.36
CA GLU A 115 -32.03 3.96 -14.97
C GLU A 115 -32.20 4.52 -16.38
N ARG A 116 -31.84 5.79 -16.64
CA ARG A 116 -31.93 6.38 -18.00
C ARG A 116 -30.98 5.74 -19.02
N SER A 117 -29.81 5.27 -18.61
CA SER A 117 -28.88 4.51 -19.48
C SER A 117 -29.41 3.13 -19.85
N ILE A 118 -30.16 2.47 -18.96
CA ILE A 118 -30.75 1.15 -19.19
C ILE A 118 -31.87 1.22 -20.24
N TRP A 119 -32.61 2.34 -20.31
CA TRP A 119 -33.68 2.55 -21.30
C TRP A 119 -33.20 2.99 -22.68
N LYS A 120 -31.92 3.33 -22.86
CA LYS A 120 -31.34 3.66 -24.19
C LYS A 120 -30.73 2.46 -24.95
N LYS A 121 -30.78 1.25 -24.38
CA LYS A 121 -30.26 0.01 -25.00
C LYS A 121 -31.34 -0.92 -25.58
N LYS A 122 -32.56 -0.40 -25.79
CA LYS A 122 -33.62 -1.10 -26.52
C LYS A 122 -33.86 -0.38 -27.84
N ASP A 123 -32.98 -0.60 -28.79
CA ASP A 123 -33.21 -0.50 -30.24
C ASP A 123 -32.26 -1.50 -30.92
#